data_AF-A0A6V8JVL4-F1
#
_entry.id   AF-A0A6V8JVL4-F1
#
_cell.length_a   1.000
_cell.length_b   1.000
_cell.length_c   1.000
_cell.angle_alpha   90.00
_cell.angle_beta   90.00
_cell.angle_gamma   90.00
#
_symmetry.space_group_name_H-M   'P 1'
#
loop_
_entity.id
_entity.type
_entity.pdbx_description
1 polymer ?
#
loop_
_entity_poly.entity_id
_entity_poly.type
_entity_poly.pdbx_seq_one_letter_code
_entity_poly.pdbx_strand_id
1 'polypeptide(L)'
;MRFSWRAGAGFAFGAVLLFAVAPFALSDFRLSLLAKYLCLAMVAVGIGLAWGRGGLLTLGQGVFFGLGGYAMAMHMKLADAGPGQMPDFMQLYGQLDSLPWWWRPFANPAFALPATVLLPMLVAFLLGSLVFRRRVRGAYFAILSQALAAAMAILLIGQQGTTGGTNGLTDFQGFFGYDLDDPVNQRMVYFIVAGVLLLLLAIARQLMRSRYGSCSWRCGTARSGCASSGTTRPTSSSSRT
;
A
#
# COMPACT_ATOMS: atom_id res chain seq x y z
N MET A 1 -14.24 -8.87 25.13
CA MET A 1 -12.91 -8.59 24.56
C MET A 1 -11.82 -9.06 25.52
N ARG A 2 -11.20 -10.22 25.33
CA ARG A 2 -10.08 -10.64 26.20
C ARG A 2 -8.79 -10.05 25.64
N PHE A 3 -8.28 -8.93 26.13
CA PHE A 3 -6.96 -8.43 25.75
C PHE A 3 -5.93 -9.48 26.19
N SER A 4 -5.32 -10.21 25.24
CA SER A 4 -4.27 -11.16 25.61
C SER A 4 -3.07 -10.30 25.98
N TRP A 5 -2.74 -10.21 27.26
CA TRP A 5 -1.66 -9.38 27.83
C TRP A 5 -0.40 -9.37 26.97
N ARG A 6 0.01 -10.54 26.46
CA ARG A 6 1.19 -10.75 25.60
C ARG A 6 1.19 -9.90 24.31
N ALA A 7 0.02 -9.66 23.73
CA ALA A 7 -0.09 -8.90 22.49
C ALA A 7 -0.19 -7.38 22.74
N GLY A 8 -0.77 -6.98 23.88
CA GLY A 8 -0.68 -5.61 24.36
C GLY A 8 0.77 -5.22 24.64
N ALA A 9 1.49 -6.12 25.33
CA ALA A 9 2.91 -5.97 25.62
C ALA A 9 3.76 -5.86 24.34
N GLY A 10 3.50 -6.67 23.31
CA GLY A 10 4.20 -6.57 22.03
C GLY A 10 3.97 -5.24 21.29
N PHE A 11 2.75 -4.71 21.33
CA PHE A 11 2.44 -3.41 20.71
C PHE A 11 3.05 -2.25 21.49
N ALA A 12 2.97 -2.29 22.82
CA ALA A 12 3.60 -1.31 23.69
C ALA A 12 5.12 -1.32 23.54
N PHE A 13 5.74 -2.50 23.42
CA PHE A 13 7.17 -2.65 23.16
C PHE A 13 7.56 -2.04 21.81
N GLY A 14 6.82 -2.33 20.74
CA GLY A 14 7.05 -1.72 19.42
C GLY A 14 6.89 -0.20 19.43
N ALA A 15 5.89 0.31 20.17
CA ALA A 15 5.69 1.74 20.33
C ALA A 15 6.84 2.42 21.08
N VAL A 16 7.29 1.84 22.20
CA VAL A 16 8.44 2.35 22.96
C VAL A 16 9.71 2.31 22.11
N LEU A 17 9.93 1.24 21.35
CA LEU A 17 11.11 1.11 20.51
C LEU A 17 11.14 2.17 19.39
N LEU A 18 10.01 2.42 18.72
CA LEU A 18 9.92 3.42 17.65
C LEU A 18 9.87 4.86 18.15
N PHE A 19 9.17 5.16 19.24
CA PHE A 19 8.99 6.53 19.71
C PHE A 19 10.02 6.98 20.74
N ALA A 20 10.66 6.07 21.48
CA ALA A 20 11.60 6.41 22.54
C ALA A 20 13.03 5.88 22.31
N VAL A 21 13.22 4.74 21.66
CA VAL A 21 14.59 4.23 21.43
C VAL A 21 15.15 4.77 20.12
N ALA A 22 14.39 4.71 19.03
CA ALA A 22 14.85 5.13 17.73
C ALA A 22 15.27 6.62 17.62
N PRO A 23 14.51 7.62 18.11
CA PRO A 23 14.93 9.01 17.99
C PRO A 23 16.11 9.38 18.90
N PHE A 24 16.36 8.61 19.97
CA PHE A 24 17.48 8.86 20.88
C PHE A 24 18.76 8.11 20.48
N ALA A 25 18.65 6.99 19.76
CA ALA A 25 19.79 6.15 19.37
C ALA A 25 20.31 6.40 17.94
N LEU A 26 19.52 7.04 17.07
CA LEU A 26 19.87 7.23 15.65
C LEU A 26 20.10 8.70 15.30
N SER A 27 21.04 8.95 14.38
CA SER A 27 21.22 10.25 13.74
C SER A 27 20.10 10.56 12.75
N ASP A 28 19.87 11.84 12.43
CA ASP A 28 18.78 12.29 11.55
C ASP A 28 18.74 11.53 10.21
N PHE A 29 19.90 11.33 9.57
CA PHE A 29 19.99 10.54 8.32
C PHE A 29 19.47 9.10 8.47
N ARG A 30 19.86 8.41 9.55
CA ARG A 30 19.42 7.02 9.78
C ARG A 30 17.96 6.96 10.16
N LEU A 31 17.44 8.00 10.83
CA LEU A 31 16.02 8.12 11.14
C LEU A 31 15.17 8.28 9.87
N SER A 32 15.62 9.10 8.93
CA SER A 32 15.01 9.24 7.60
C SER A 32 15.08 7.94 6.79
N LEU A 33 16.17 7.17 6.89
CA LEU A 33 16.26 5.84 6.31
C LEU A 33 15.29 4.85 6.96
N LEU A 34 15.17 4.90 8.28
CA LEU A 34 14.23 4.08 9.03
C LEU A 34 12.78 4.39 8.63
N ALA A 35 12.42 5.66 8.46
CA ALA A 35 11.10 6.06 7.96
C ALA A 35 10.77 5.37 6.62
N LYS A 36 11.73 5.33 5.68
CA LYS A 36 11.57 4.62 4.40
C LYS A 36 11.32 3.12 4.60
N TYR A 37 12.03 2.47 5.52
CA TYR A 37 11.81 1.06 5.84
C TYR A 37 10.45 0.81 6.52
N LEU A 38 9.99 1.73 7.38
CA LEU A 38 8.66 1.66 7.99
C LEU A 38 7.55 1.78 6.92
N CYS A 39 7.74 2.63 5.91
CA CYS A 39 6.84 2.70 4.76
C CYS A 39 6.73 1.35 4.03
N LEU A 40 7.85 0.68 3.77
CA LEU A 40 7.84 -0.66 3.18
C LEU A 40 7.22 -1.72 4.11
N ALA A 41 7.40 -1.58 5.43
CA ALA A 41 6.78 -2.45 6.41
C ALA A 41 5.24 -2.35 6.40
N MET A 42 4.67 -1.15 6.20
CA MET A 42 3.22 -0.97 6.04
C MET A 42 2.68 -1.78 4.85
N VAL A 43 3.39 -1.78 3.73
CA VAL A 43 3.04 -2.59 2.55
C VAL A 43 3.12 -4.08 2.87
N ALA A 44 4.17 -4.51 3.58
CA ALA A 44 4.32 -5.90 4.00
C ALA A 44 3.17 -6.38 4.91
N VAL A 45 2.66 -5.52 5.81
CA VAL A 45 1.48 -5.82 6.63
C VAL A 45 0.25 -6.04 5.76
N GLY A 46 0.03 -5.19 4.74
CA GLY A 46 -1.07 -5.34 3.79
C GLY A 46 -1.02 -6.65 3.01
N ILE A 47 0.15 -7.01 2.49
CA ILE A 47 0.37 -8.28 1.76
C ILE A 47 0.18 -9.48 2.70
N GLY A 48 0.71 -9.40 3.93
CA GLY A 48 0.57 -10.45 4.94
C GLY A 48 -0.89 -10.74 5.31
N LEU A 49 -1.74 -9.71 5.36
CA LEU A 49 -3.18 -9.88 5.56
C LEU A 49 -3.86 -10.57 4.37
N ALA A 50 -3.51 -10.17 3.14
CA ALA A 50 -4.06 -10.75 1.92
C ALA A 50 -3.71 -12.25 1.81
N TRP A 51 -2.46 -12.61 2.08
CA TRP A 51 -2.01 -13.99 1.95
C TRP A 51 -2.48 -14.87 3.12
N GLY A 52 -2.37 -14.37 4.35
CA GLY A 52 -2.66 -15.15 5.55
C GLY A 52 -4.13 -15.57 5.69
N ARG A 53 -5.09 -14.66 5.43
CA ARG A 53 -6.53 -14.97 5.58
C ARG A 53 -7.29 -15.05 4.27
N GLY A 54 -6.80 -14.38 3.22
CA GLY A 54 -7.43 -14.43 1.89
C GLY A 54 -7.15 -15.73 1.14
N GLY A 55 -6.06 -16.45 1.45
CA GLY A 55 -5.69 -17.70 0.76
C GLY A 55 -5.41 -17.51 -0.74
N LEU A 56 -5.28 -16.26 -1.18
CA LEU A 56 -5.03 -15.86 -2.56
C LEU A 56 -3.60 -15.34 -2.65
N LEU A 57 -2.80 -15.92 -3.54
CA LEU A 57 -1.49 -15.39 -3.87
C LEU A 57 -1.68 -14.09 -4.66
N THR A 58 -1.26 -12.96 -4.09
CA THR A 58 -1.27 -11.65 -4.75
C THR A 58 0.16 -11.15 -4.91
N LEU A 59 0.57 -10.86 -6.16
CA LEU A 59 1.92 -10.36 -6.45
C LEU A 59 1.92 -8.90 -6.93
N GLY A 60 0.79 -8.41 -7.44
CA GLY A 60 0.68 -7.04 -7.98
C GLY A 60 0.25 -5.94 -7.01
N GLN A 61 0.22 -6.16 -5.68
CA GLN A 61 -0.34 -5.18 -4.73
C GLN A 61 0.45 -3.87 -4.64
N GLY A 62 1.73 -3.89 -5.01
CA GLY A 62 2.58 -2.69 -5.05
C GLY A 62 2.05 -1.61 -5.98
N VAL A 63 1.24 -1.95 -6.99
CA VAL A 63 0.63 -0.98 -7.91
C VAL A 63 -0.27 0.01 -7.17
N PHE A 64 -1.10 -0.49 -6.25
CA PHE A 64 -2.03 0.36 -5.49
C PHE A 64 -1.29 1.27 -4.52
N PHE A 65 -0.23 0.77 -3.90
CA PHE A 65 0.66 1.58 -3.07
C PHE A 65 1.35 2.66 -3.89
N GLY A 66 1.89 2.29 -5.06
CA GLY A 66 2.50 3.22 -6.01
C GLY A 66 1.54 4.31 -6.47
N LEU A 67 0.32 3.95 -6.89
CA LEU A 67 -0.70 4.91 -7.33
C LEU A 67 -1.07 5.93 -6.25
N GLY A 68 -1.24 5.49 -4.99
CA GLY A 68 -1.52 6.39 -3.87
C GLY A 68 -0.35 7.34 -3.56
N GLY A 69 0.88 6.80 -3.55
CA GLY A 69 2.09 7.62 -3.38
C GLY A 69 2.28 8.61 -4.53
N TYR A 70 1.98 8.19 -5.76
CA TYR A 70 2.08 9.02 -6.95
C TYR A 70 1.08 10.18 -6.93
N ALA A 71 -0.16 9.93 -6.48
CA ALA A 71 -1.16 10.98 -6.28
C ALA A 71 -0.69 12.05 -5.27
N MET A 72 -0.01 11.65 -4.20
CA MET A 72 0.59 12.58 -3.24
C MET A 72 1.78 13.33 -3.85
N ALA A 73 2.65 12.62 -4.57
CA ALA A 73 3.83 13.19 -5.20
C ALA A 73 3.47 14.23 -6.27
N MET A 74 2.40 14.01 -7.04
CA MET A 74 1.84 15.01 -7.95
C MET A 74 1.48 16.29 -7.18
N HIS A 75 0.77 16.18 -6.06
CA HIS A 75 0.41 17.34 -5.24
C HIS A 75 1.65 18.07 -4.70
N MET A 76 2.63 17.35 -4.15
CA MET A 76 3.86 17.97 -3.64
C MET A 76 4.64 18.70 -4.73
N LYS A 77 4.78 18.11 -5.93
CA LYS A 77 5.46 18.79 -7.04
C LYS A 77 4.72 20.02 -7.56
N LEU A 78 3.38 20.01 -7.52
CA LEU A 78 2.57 21.19 -7.82
C LEU A 78 2.67 22.26 -6.73
N ALA A 79 2.79 21.86 -5.47
CA ALA A 79 2.97 22.78 -4.35
C ALA A 79 4.35 23.45 -4.38
N ASP A 80 5.40 22.69 -4.71
CA ASP A 80 6.78 23.18 -4.80
C ASP A 80 6.99 24.14 -5.97
N ALA A 81 6.35 23.88 -7.13
CA ALA A 81 6.44 24.75 -8.30
C ALA A 81 5.72 26.10 -8.11
N GLY A 82 4.75 26.19 -7.21
CA GLY A 82 3.92 27.39 -7.01
C GLY A 82 2.77 27.53 -8.02
N PRO A 83 1.85 28.49 -7.80
CA PRO A 83 0.60 28.59 -8.57
C PRO A 83 0.86 28.93 -10.04
N GLY A 84 0.45 28.01 -10.93
CA GLY A 84 0.48 28.21 -12.39
C GLY A 84 1.80 27.85 -13.06
N GLN A 85 2.82 27.40 -12.31
CA GLN A 85 4.09 26.94 -12.89
C GLN A 85 4.09 25.43 -13.14
N MET A 86 4.92 24.99 -14.08
CA MET A 86 5.13 23.58 -14.36
C MET A 86 6.19 22.99 -13.41
N PRO A 87 6.01 21.75 -12.95
CA PRO A 87 7.06 21.03 -12.23
C PRO A 87 8.36 20.91 -13.05
N ASP A 88 9.51 20.98 -12.38
CA ASP A 88 10.85 20.99 -13.01
C ASP A 88 11.06 19.83 -14.00
N PHE A 89 10.60 18.63 -13.64
CA PHE A 89 10.77 17.45 -14.50
C PHE A 89 9.94 17.55 -15.79
N MET A 90 8.80 18.25 -15.79
CA MET A 90 8.01 18.48 -17.01
C MET A 90 8.67 19.53 -17.90
N GLN A 91 9.39 20.50 -17.32
CA GLN A 91 10.17 21.47 -18.10
C GLN A 91 11.41 20.80 -18.74
N LEU A 92 12.02 19.85 -18.03
CA LEU A 92 13.23 19.15 -18.48
C LEU A 92 12.95 18.00 -19.47
N TYR A 93 11.87 17.24 -19.28
CA TYR A 93 11.56 16.03 -20.05
C TYR A 93 10.26 16.12 -20.86
N GLY A 94 9.43 17.12 -20.62
CA GLY A 94 8.16 17.30 -21.32
C GLY A 94 8.32 18.13 -22.58
N GLN A 95 7.78 17.63 -23.69
CA GLN A 95 7.53 18.40 -24.92
C GLN A 95 6.18 19.14 -24.85
N LEU A 96 5.63 19.36 -23.65
CA LEU A 96 4.31 19.96 -23.46
C LEU A 96 4.44 21.43 -23.06
N ASP A 97 3.73 22.30 -23.78
CA ASP A 97 3.68 23.75 -23.50
C ASP A 97 2.71 24.12 -22.37
N SER A 98 1.86 23.18 -21.91
CA SER A 98 0.85 23.44 -20.89
C SER A 98 0.60 22.26 -19.95
N LEU A 99 0.26 22.57 -18.69
CA LEU A 99 0.07 21.57 -17.66
C LEU A 99 -1.16 20.71 -18.00
N PRO A 100 -1.01 19.38 -18.12
CA PRO A 100 -2.09 18.56 -18.64
C PRO A 100 -3.29 18.54 -17.66
N TRP A 101 -4.50 18.49 -18.22
CA TRP A 101 -5.75 18.75 -17.51
C TRP A 101 -5.96 17.90 -16.25
N TRP A 102 -5.48 16.65 -16.27
CA TRP A 102 -5.55 15.70 -15.16
C TRP A 102 -4.64 16.01 -13.96
N TRP A 103 -3.67 16.92 -14.08
CA TRP A 103 -2.77 17.35 -13.00
C TRP A 103 -3.34 18.53 -12.21
N ARG A 104 -4.17 19.37 -12.85
CA ARG A 104 -4.76 20.57 -12.23
C ARG A 104 -5.56 20.29 -10.93
N PRO A 105 -6.34 19.20 -10.81
CA PRO A 105 -7.06 18.91 -9.58
C PRO A 105 -6.14 18.67 -8.38
N PHE A 106 -4.92 18.19 -8.60
CA PHE A 106 -3.95 17.91 -7.55
C PHE A 106 -3.29 19.17 -6.98
N ALA A 107 -3.54 20.36 -7.54
CA ALA A 107 -3.11 21.62 -6.93
C ALA A 107 -3.80 21.87 -5.56
N ASN A 108 -5.03 21.37 -5.39
CA ASN A 108 -5.79 21.60 -4.16
C ASN A 108 -5.51 20.48 -3.13
N PRO A 109 -4.99 20.81 -1.93
CA PRO A 109 -4.73 19.80 -0.88
C PRO A 109 -6.00 19.06 -0.44
N ALA A 110 -7.16 19.73 -0.47
CA ALA A 110 -8.43 19.12 -0.12
C ALA A 110 -8.89 18.04 -1.13
N PHE A 111 -8.40 18.11 -2.38
CA PHE A 111 -8.63 17.07 -3.38
C PHE A 111 -7.53 16.00 -3.31
N ALA A 112 -6.27 16.41 -3.15
CA ALA A 112 -5.13 15.51 -3.13
C ALA A 112 -5.22 14.48 -2.02
N LEU A 113 -5.49 14.89 -0.77
CA LEU A 113 -5.56 14.00 0.39
C LEU A 113 -6.56 12.85 0.21
N PRO A 114 -7.85 13.10 -0.08
CA PRO A 114 -8.79 12.01 -0.34
C PRO A 114 -8.44 11.24 -1.62
N ALA A 115 -7.90 11.87 -2.66
CA ALA A 115 -7.48 11.17 -3.86
C ALA A 115 -6.38 10.13 -3.59
N THR A 116 -5.43 10.41 -2.68
CA THR A 116 -4.36 9.44 -2.33
C THR A 116 -4.90 8.10 -1.81
N VAL A 117 -6.07 8.10 -1.16
CA VAL A 117 -6.71 6.91 -0.60
C VAL A 117 -7.79 6.36 -1.54
N LEU A 118 -8.65 7.24 -2.06
CA LEU A 118 -9.80 6.86 -2.88
C LEU A 118 -9.39 6.36 -4.26
N LEU A 119 -8.34 6.93 -4.87
CA LEU A 119 -7.89 6.51 -6.19
C LEU A 119 -7.40 5.06 -6.20
N PRO A 120 -6.43 4.65 -5.35
CA PRO A 120 -6.02 3.24 -5.32
C PRO A 120 -7.15 2.32 -4.85
N MET A 121 -8.03 2.78 -3.96
CA MET A 121 -9.20 2.00 -3.52
C MET A 121 -10.19 1.75 -4.67
N LEU A 122 -10.49 2.78 -5.46
CA LEU A 122 -11.38 2.68 -6.61
C LEU A 122 -10.80 1.74 -7.67
N VAL A 123 -9.52 1.90 -7.99
CA VAL A 123 -8.81 1.04 -8.96
C VAL A 123 -8.78 -0.41 -8.44
N ALA A 124 -8.48 -0.63 -7.17
CA ALA A 124 -8.52 -1.95 -6.54
C ALA A 124 -9.93 -2.56 -6.55
N PHE A 125 -10.97 -1.76 -6.31
CA PHE A 125 -12.36 -2.21 -6.34
C PHE A 125 -12.81 -2.61 -7.75
N LEU A 126 -12.50 -1.80 -8.76
CA LEU A 126 -12.81 -2.11 -10.16
C LEU A 126 -12.10 -3.38 -10.62
N LEU A 127 -10.79 -3.49 -10.37
CA LEU A 127 -10.02 -4.68 -10.73
C LEU A 127 -10.47 -5.90 -9.94
N GLY A 128 -10.69 -5.76 -8.63
CA GLY A 128 -11.18 -6.83 -7.78
C GLY A 128 -12.53 -7.35 -8.26
N SER A 129 -13.49 -6.46 -8.50
CA SER A 129 -14.82 -6.83 -9.00
C SER A 129 -14.78 -7.51 -10.37
N LEU A 130 -13.93 -7.04 -11.29
CA LEU A 130 -13.73 -7.67 -12.60
C LEU A 130 -13.17 -9.09 -12.48
N VAL A 131 -12.17 -9.28 -11.61
CA VAL A 131 -11.53 -10.58 -11.41
C VAL A 131 -12.48 -11.58 -10.76
N PHE A 132 -13.25 -11.16 -9.74
CA PHE A 132 -14.22 -12.03 -9.08
C PHE A 132 -15.33 -12.49 -10.03
N ARG A 133 -15.80 -11.61 -10.94
CA ARG A 133 -16.77 -11.98 -11.99
C ARG A 133 -16.23 -13.07 -12.92
N ARG A 134 -14.91 -13.10 -13.18
CA ARG A 134 -14.27 -14.10 -14.04
C ARG A 134 -13.91 -15.42 -13.34
N ARG A 135 -14.30 -15.61 -12.05
CA ARG A 135 -14.11 -16.87 -11.29
C ARG A 135 -12.67 -17.41 -11.30
N VAL A 136 -11.66 -16.55 -11.39
CA VAL A 136 -10.24 -16.95 -11.43
C VAL A 136 -9.85 -17.57 -10.07
N ARG A 137 -9.26 -18.77 -10.07
CA ARG A 137 -8.89 -19.50 -8.84
C ARG A 137 -7.39 -19.75 -8.77
N GLY A 138 -6.84 -19.70 -7.56
CA GLY A 138 -5.47 -20.12 -7.26
C GLY A 138 -4.39 -19.31 -7.99
N ALA A 139 -3.43 -20.00 -8.59
CA ALA A 139 -2.25 -19.40 -9.21
C ALA A 139 -2.57 -18.44 -10.36
N TYR A 140 -3.67 -18.67 -11.10
CA TYR A 140 -4.09 -17.79 -12.19
C TYR A 140 -4.38 -16.36 -11.73
N PHE A 141 -4.83 -16.18 -10.48
CA PHE A 141 -5.03 -14.86 -9.91
C PHE A 141 -3.71 -14.12 -9.70
N ALA A 142 -2.69 -14.84 -9.20
CA ALA A 142 -1.35 -14.28 -9.02
C ALA A 142 -0.76 -13.82 -10.35
N ILE A 143 -0.83 -14.67 -11.38
CA ILE A 143 -0.34 -14.37 -12.74
C ILE A 143 -1.05 -13.13 -13.30
N LEU A 144 -2.37 -13.07 -13.20
CA LEU A 144 -3.14 -11.92 -13.68
C LEU A 144 -2.76 -10.62 -12.92
N SER A 145 -2.63 -10.69 -11.59
CA SER A 145 -2.23 -9.53 -10.79
C SER A 145 -0.83 -9.04 -11.13
N GLN A 146 0.09 -9.97 -11.42
CA GLN A 146 1.47 -9.65 -11.79
C GLN A 146 1.55 -9.05 -13.20
N ALA A 147 0.81 -9.61 -14.16
CA ALA A 147 0.72 -9.08 -15.51
C ALA A 147 0.17 -7.65 -15.52
N LEU A 148 -0.85 -7.39 -14.70
CA LEU A 148 -1.39 -6.04 -14.55
C LEU A 148 -0.37 -5.07 -13.92
N ALA A 149 0.39 -5.53 -12.92
CA ALA A 149 1.43 -4.73 -12.32
C ALA A 149 2.54 -4.37 -13.30
N ALA A 150 2.98 -5.34 -14.11
CA ALA A 150 3.94 -5.09 -15.18
C ALA A 150 3.38 -4.13 -16.23
N ALA A 151 2.13 -4.30 -16.66
CA ALA A 151 1.49 -3.40 -17.62
C ALA A 151 1.42 -1.96 -17.08
N MET A 152 1.06 -1.78 -15.82
CA MET A 152 1.06 -0.45 -15.19
C MET A 152 2.47 0.15 -15.12
N ALA A 153 3.48 -0.63 -14.72
CA ALA A 153 4.86 -0.17 -14.69
C ALA A 153 5.34 0.28 -16.09
N ILE A 154 5.04 -0.50 -17.14
CA ILE A 154 5.37 -0.17 -18.53
C ILE A 154 4.69 1.14 -18.97
N LEU A 155 3.40 1.31 -18.64
CA LEU A 155 2.68 2.54 -18.96
C LEU A 155 3.28 3.77 -18.27
N LEU A 156 3.62 3.66 -16.98
CA LEU A 156 4.25 4.75 -16.23
C LEU A 156 5.63 5.09 -16.80
N ILE A 157 6.44 4.08 -17.14
CA ILE A 157 7.77 4.28 -17.71
C ILE A 157 7.68 4.89 -19.11
N GLY A 158 6.70 4.47 -19.93
CA GLY A 158 6.48 4.95 -21.29
C GLY A 158 6.00 6.41 -21.36
N GLN A 159 5.51 6.98 -20.26
CA GLN A 159 5.01 8.37 -20.20
C GLN A 159 6.00 9.34 -19.54
N GLN A 160 7.29 9.30 -19.90
CA GLN A 160 8.34 10.15 -19.33
C GLN A 160 7.97 11.63 -19.18
N GLY A 161 7.33 12.23 -20.18
CA GLY A 161 7.00 13.66 -20.18
C GLY A 161 5.93 14.07 -19.16
N THR A 162 5.12 13.14 -18.64
CA THR A 162 4.08 13.44 -17.64
C THR A 162 4.28 12.74 -16.32
N THR A 163 4.97 11.59 -16.29
CA THR A 163 5.16 10.78 -15.08
C THR A 163 6.61 10.72 -14.59
N GLY A 164 7.56 11.37 -15.28
CA GLY A 164 8.99 11.24 -14.98
C GLY A 164 9.59 9.87 -15.35
N GLY A 165 8.78 8.97 -15.93
CA GLY A 165 9.19 7.68 -16.47
C GLY A 165 10.03 6.82 -15.52
N THR A 166 11.24 6.46 -15.94
CA THR A 166 12.16 5.62 -15.14
C THR A 166 12.71 6.32 -13.90
N ASN A 167 12.88 7.64 -13.95
CA ASN A 167 13.43 8.43 -12.84
C ASN A 167 12.36 8.71 -11.77
N GLY A 168 11.10 8.74 -12.19
CA GLY A 168 9.97 9.08 -11.34
C GLY A 168 9.98 10.56 -10.95
N LEU A 169 9.23 10.88 -9.89
CA LEU A 169 9.16 12.23 -9.33
C LEU A 169 10.24 12.37 -8.26
N THR A 170 11.15 13.31 -8.46
CA THR A 170 12.30 13.57 -7.60
C THR A 170 12.33 15.02 -7.15
N ASP A 171 13.13 15.33 -6.12
CA ASP A 171 13.39 16.69 -5.64
C ASP A 171 12.14 17.36 -5.04
N PHE A 172 11.71 16.86 -3.89
CA PHE A 172 10.58 17.41 -3.14
C PHE A 172 11.13 18.32 -2.05
N GLN A 173 10.79 19.60 -2.09
CA GLN A 173 11.32 20.61 -1.16
C GLN A 173 10.31 20.94 -0.06
N GLY A 174 9.01 20.93 -0.37
CA GLY A 174 7.94 21.28 0.56
C GLY A 174 6.97 20.14 0.86
N PHE A 175 6.60 20.00 2.13
CA PHE A 175 5.47 19.20 2.60
C PHE A 175 4.49 20.12 3.32
N PHE A 176 3.35 20.46 2.68
CA PHE A 176 2.29 21.28 3.32
C PHE A 176 2.80 22.60 3.93
N GLY A 177 3.74 23.28 3.25
CA GLY A 177 4.32 24.55 3.71
C GLY A 177 5.49 24.40 4.69
N TYR A 178 5.92 23.18 5.00
CA TYR A 178 7.15 22.90 5.73
C TYR A 178 8.26 22.43 4.79
N ASP A 179 9.48 22.90 5.02
CA ASP A 179 10.66 22.49 4.27
C ASP A 179 11.10 21.07 4.70
N LEU A 180 11.27 20.13 3.77
CA LEU A 180 11.72 18.76 4.07
C LEU A 180 13.24 18.66 4.25
N ASP A 181 14.00 19.69 3.90
CA ASP A 181 15.45 19.71 4.10
C ASP A 181 15.81 19.95 5.57
N ASP A 182 14.89 20.54 6.34
CA ASP A 182 15.09 20.78 7.77
C ASP A 182 15.07 19.49 8.61
N PRO A 183 16.10 19.23 9.45
CA PRO A 183 16.19 18.04 10.29
C PRO A 183 15.02 17.87 11.27
N VAL A 184 14.41 18.99 11.70
CA VAL A 184 13.23 18.99 12.59
C VAL A 184 12.01 18.42 11.87
N ASN A 185 11.84 18.78 10.60
CA ASN A 185 10.69 18.39 9.82
C ASN A 185 10.76 16.91 9.40
N GLN A 186 11.96 16.43 9.10
CA GLN A 186 12.23 15.00 8.88
C GLN A 186 11.87 14.15 10.11
N ARG A 187 12.16 14.65 11.32
CA ARG A 187 11.73 14.01 12.58
C ARG A 187 10.22 13.98 12.72
N MET A 188 9.52 15.07 12.36
CA MET A 188 8.06 15.10 12.38
C MET A 188 7.46 14.04 11.45
N VAL A 189 7.95 13.94 10.21
CA VAL A 189 7.52 12.92 9.25
C VAL A 189 7.76 11.51 9.79
N TYR A 190 8.92 11.27 10.43
CA TYR A 190 9.20 9.99 11.08
C TYR A 190 8.14 9.61 12.12
N PHE A 191 7.80 10.52 13.03
CA PHE A 191 6.79 10.26 14.07
C PHE A 191 5.40 9.98 13.48
N ILE A 192 5.03 10.69 12.41
CA ILE A 192 3.78 10.45 11.68
C ILE A 192 3.79 9.03 11.09
N VAL A 193 4.85 8.66 10.37
CA VAL A 193 4.98 7.33 9.74
C VAL A 193 4.95 6.22 10.79
N ALA A 194 5.68 6.38 11.90
CA ALA A 194 5.69 5.41 13.00
C ALA A 194 4.29 5.27 13.64
N GLY A 195 3.59 6.38 13.85
CA GLY A 195 2.23 6.39 14.38
C GLY A 195 1.22 5.70 13.46
N VAL A 196 1.31 5.97 12.15
CA VAL A 196 0.47 5.33 11.14
C VAL A 196 0.74 3.83 11.05
N LEU A 197 2.00 3.39 11.11
CA LEU A 197 2.33 1.96 11.13
C LEU A 197 1.72 1.26 12.35
N LEU A 198 1.85 1.84 13.53
CA LEU A 198 1.22 1.31 14.75
C LEU A 198 -0.30 1.25 14.60
N LEU A 199 -0.92 2.31 14.09
CA LEU A 199 -2.36 2.33 13.83
C LEU A 199 -2.77 1.21 12.86
N LEU A 200 -2.02 1.01 11.77
CA LEU A 200 -2.26 -0.07 10.81
C LEU A 200 -2.12 -1.45 11.44
N LEU A 201 -1.12 -1.68 12.30
CA LEU A 201 -0.97 -2.92 13.04
C LEU A 201 -2.13 -3.14 14.02
N ALA A 202 -2.63 -2.09 14.66
CA ALA A 202 -3.80 -2.16 15.54
C ALA A 202 -5.08 -2.50 14.76
N ILE A 203 -5.29 -1.87 13.60
CA ILE A 203 -6.41 -2.15 12.69
C ILE A 203 -6.32 -3.58 12.16
N ALA A 204 -5.16 -3.99 11.64
CA ALA A 204 -4.90 -5.35 11.15
C ALA A 204 -5.23 -6.39 12.23
N ARG A 205 -4.81 -6.12 13.47
CA ARG A 205 -5.11 -6.96 14.62
C ARG A 205 -6.60 -6.99 14.94
N GLN A 206 -7.28 -5.86 14.95
CA GLN A 206 -8.71 -5.78 15.22
C GLN A 206 -9.50 -6.56 14.16
N LEU A 207 -9.10 -6.45 12.90
CA LEU A 207 -9.70 -7.20 11.79
C LEU A 207 -9.50 -8.71 11.96
N MET A 208 -8.31 -9.15 12.39
CA MET A 208 -8.02 -10.56 12.67
C MET A 208 -8.81 -11.13 13.84
N ARG A 209 -9.25 -10.27 14.78
CA ARG A 209 -10.02 -10.64 15.96
C ARG A 209 -11.54 -10.57 15.76
N SER A 210 -12.00 -9.84 14.75
CA SER A 210 -13.42 -9.70 14.43
C SER A 210 -14.02 -10.99 13.87
N ARG A 211 -15.34 -11.18 14.08
CA ARG A 211 -16.10 -12.41 13.78
C ARG A 211 -15.95 -12.93 12.34
N TYR A 212 -15.73 -12.03 11.38
CA TYR A 212 -15.49 -12.37 9.97
C TYR A 212 -14.20 -13.17 9.76
N GLY A 213 -13.17 -12.91 10.56
CA GLY A 213 -11.91 -13.64 10.49
C GLY A 213 -12.03 -15.07 11.01
N SER A 214 -12.75 -15.30 12.11
CA SER A 214 -12.91 -16.62 12.71
C SER A 214 -13.69 -17.60 11.81
N CYS A 215 -14.66 -17.13 11.03
CA CYS A 215 -15.38 -17.95 10.06
C CYS A 215 -14.52 -18.32 8.84
N SER A 216 -13.80 -17.35 8.26
CA SER A 216 -12.91 -17.60 7.13
C SER A 216 -11.78 -18.59 7.49
N TRP A 217 -11.17 -18.43 8.67
CA TRP A 217 -10.10 -19.31 9.14
C TRP A 217 -10.58 -20.75 9.38
N ARG A 218 -11.75 -20.94 9.99
CA ARG A 218 -12.31 -22.27 10.27
C ARG A 218 -12.64 -23.05 8.99
N CYS A 219 -13.11 -22.37 7.94
CA CYS A 219 -13.31 -22.98 6.62
C CYS A 219 -11.98 -23.27 5.89
N GLY A 220 -10.98 -22.41 6.04
CA GLY A 220 -9.64 -22.61 5.46
C GLY A 220 -8.92 -23.83 6.04
N THR A 221 -8.92 -23.99 7.37
CA THR A 221 -8.32 -25.15 8.05
C THR A 221 -9.08 -26.45 7.78
N ALA A 222 -10.41 -26.40 7.62
CA ALA A 222 -11.19 -27.58 7.25
C ALA A 222 -10.87 -28.05 5.81
N ARG A 223 -10.62 -27.11 4.89
CA ARG A 223 -10.30 -27.40 3.50
C ARG A 223 -8.84 -27.85 3.31
N SER A 224 -7.90 -27.30 4.08
CA SER A 224 -6.50 -27.77 4.08
C SER A 224 -6.35 -29.12 4.77
N GLY A 225 -7.11 -29.40 5.83
CA GLY A 225 -7.15 -30.71 6.50
C GLY A 225 -7.64 -31.84 5.58
N CYS A 226 -8.70 -31.60 4.81
CA CYS A 226 -9.17 -32.56 3.78
C CYS A 226 -8.20 -32.70 2.59
N ALA A 227 -7.45 -31.65 2.25
CA ALA A 227 -6.46 -31.71 1.17
C ALA A 227 -5.19 -32.48 1.59
N SER A 228 -4.79 -32.41 2.87
CA SER A 228 -3.66 -33.17 3.40
C SER A 228 -4.00 -34.62 3.80
N SER A 229 -5.27 -34.95 4.04
CA SER A 229 -5.66 -36.28 4.51
C SER A 229 -5.86 -37.32 3.41
N GLY A 230 -5.66 -36.98 2.13
CA GLY A 230 -5.71 -37.94 1.01
C GLY A 230 -7.01 -38.76 0.93
N THR A 231 -8.07 -38.35 1.63
CA THR A 231 -9.30 -39.13 1.76
C THR A 231 -10.15 -38.85 0.53
N THR A 232 -9.91 -39.60 -0.53
CA THR A 232 -10.83 -39.75 -1.65
C THR A 232 -12.23 -39.99 -1.09
N ARG A 233 -13.18 -39.11 -1.44
CA ARG A 233 -14.60 -39.35 -1.14
C ARG A 233 -14.95 -40.77 -1.60
N PRO A 234 -15.58 -41.62 -0.76
CA PRO A 234 -16.11 -42.87 -1.25
C PRO A 234 -17.16 -42.54 -2.30
N THR A 235 -16.92 -42.98 -3.53
CA THR A 235 -17.92 -43.08 -4.57
C THR A 235 -18.99 -44.04 -4.08
N SER A 236 -20.13 -43.52 -3.63
CA SER A 236 -21.32 -44.32 -3.43
C SER A 236 -21.90 -44.65 -4.80
N SER A 237 -21.38 -45.70 -5.43
CA SER A 237 -22.08 -46.45 -6.47
C SER A 237 -23.20 -47.24 -5.78
N SER A 238 -24.43 -46.72 -5.79
CA SER A 238 -25.62 -47.53 -5.54
C SER A 238 -26.24 -47.91 -6.89
N SER A 239 -25.65 -48.92 -7.52
CA SER A 239 -26.37 -49.81 -8.43
C SER A 239 -26.89 -50.99 -7.61
N ARG A 240 -28.20 -51.04 -7.39
CA ARG A 240 -28.96 -52.30 -7.26
C ARG A 240 -30.46 -52.00 -7.31
N THR A 241 -31.05 -52.53 -8.38
CA THR A 241 -32.39 -53.16 -8.50
C THR A 241 -33.59 -52.42 -7.97
#